data_AF-A0A8J2U4X6-F1
#
_entry.id   AF-A0A8J2U4X6-F1
#
_cell.length_a   1.000
_cell.length_b   1.000
_cell.length_c   1.000
_cell.angle_alpha   90.00
_cell.angle_beta   90.00
_cell.angle_gamma   90.00
#
_symmetry.space_group_name_H-M   'P 1'
#
loop_
_entity.id
_entity.type
_entity.pdbx_description
1 polymer ?
#
loop_
_entity_poly.entity_id
_entity_poly.type
_entity_poly.pdbx_seq_one_letter_code
_entity_poly.pdbx_strand_id
1 'polypeptide(L)'
;MKKMSAQQQLEELAIEQILSMTEEEIAEDMEAEGYCYKDELKKFQLVAKQSSLQFRKRRLEKAKQGLKSEIAQESQFSALDWIKKKGLDAHDALIELMKSGQVPNDMTIAFREGKEVTEEEALSIIEDLVELGVVTDDERKDKK
;
A
#
# COMPACT_ATOMS: atom_id res chain seq x y z
N MET A 1 32.23 -2.45 62.42
CA MET A 1 30.90 -2.77 61.86
C MET A 1 29.86 -2.04 62.70
N LYS A 2 29.07 -1.14 62.11
CA LYS A 2 28.03 -0.38 62.81
C LYS A 2 26.89 -1.36 63.10
N LYS A 3 26.52 -1.57 64.37
CA LYS A 3 25.37 -2.41 64.71
C LYS A 3 24.11 -1.75 64.15
N MET A 4 23.35 -2.49 63.35
CA MET A 4 22.05 -2.05 62.87
C MET A 4 21.08 -1.90 64.04
N SER A 5 20.17 -0.93 63.96
CA SER A 5 19.07 -0.84 64.92
C SER A 5 18.06 -1.96 64.68
N ALA A 6 17.27 -2.30 65.69
CA ALA A 6 16.23 -3.33 65.56
C ALA A 6 15.21 -3.00 64.44
N GLN A 7 14.95 -1.72 64.18
CA GLN A 7 14.09 -1.27 63.09
C GLN A 7 14.71 -1.56 61.72
N GLN A 8 16.01 -1.29 61.56
CA GLN A 8 16.72 -1.56 60.31
C GLN A 8 16.80 -3.05 59.99
N GLN A 9 16.89 -3.90 61.02
CA GLN A 9 16.87 -5.35 60.85
C GLN A 9 15.49 -5.87 60.44
N LEU A 10 14.42 -5.26 60.95
CA LEU A 10 13.05 -5.58 60.53
C LEU A 10 12.77 -5.14 59.09
N GLU A 11 13.24 -3.95 58.70
CA GLU A 11 13.13 -3.46 57.32
C GLU A 11 13.88 -4.37 56.35
N GLU A 12 15.11 -4.77 56.67
CA GLU A 12 15.91 -5.67 55.83
C GLU A 12 15.24 -7.05 55.69
N LEU A 13 14.70 -7.60 56.78
CA LEU A 13 13.96 -8.86 56.74
C LEU A 13 12.67 -8.77 55.91
N ALA A 14 11.94 -7.65 55.98
CA ALA A 14 10.76 -7.42 55.16
C ALA A 14 11.12 -7.31 53.66
N ILE A 15 12.23 -6.65 53.33
CA ILE A 15 12.74 -6.57 51.95
C ILE A 15 13.15 -7.95 51.45
N GLU A 16 13.90 -8.73 52.25
CA GLU A 16 14.28 -10.10 51.90
C GLU A 16 13.06 -10.99 51.68
N GLN A 17 12.03 -10.84 52.51
CA GLN A 17 10.77 -11.56 52.35
C GLN A 17 10.12 -11.20 51.01
N ILE A 18 9.96 -9.91 50.69
CA ILE A 18 9.38 -9.47 49.40
C ILE A 18 10.17 -10.01 48.20
N LEU A 19 11.51 -9.99 48.28
CA LEU A 19 12.36 -10.47 47.19
C LEU A 19 12.39 -11.99 47.05
N SER A 20 11.98 -12.73 48.10
CA SER A 20 11.90 -14.19 48.11
C SER A 20 10.48 -14.72 47.89
N MET A 21 9.49 -13.83 47.75
CA MET A 21 8.12 -14.20 47.42
C MET A 21 8.06 -14.95 46.09
N THR A 22 7.25 -16.00 46.09
CA THR A 22 6.88 -16.76 44.90
C THR A 22 5.92 -15.98 44.00
N GLU A 23 5.78 -16.39 42.75
CA GLU A 23 4.84 -15.76 41.82
C GLU A 23 3.40 -15.83 42.33
N GLU A 24 3.04 -16.93 43.00
CA GLU A 24 1.74 -17.11 43.64
C GLU A 24 1.52 -16.13 44.80
N GLU A 25 2.49 -15.98 45.70
CA GLU A 25 2.40 -15.02 46.82
C GLU A 25 2.31 -13.58 46.33
N ILE A 26 3.07 -13.23 45.28
CA ILE A 26 2.98 -11.90 44.66
C ILE A 26 1.59 -11.70 44.05
N ALA A 27 1.03 -12.70 43.37
CA ALA A 27 -0.29 -12.61 42.77
C ALA A 27 -1.40 -12.44 43.84
N GLU A 28 -1.31 -13.16 44.95
CA GLU A 28 -2.24 -13.05 46.08
C GLU A 28 -2.16 -11.67 46.75
N ASP A 29 -0.96 -11.17 47.03
CA ASP A 29 -0.75 -9.83 47.61
C ASP A 29 -1.25 -8.72 46.67
N MET A 30 -0.97 -8.83 45.37
CA MET A 30 -1.47 -7.90 44.37
C MET A 30 -3.01 -7.92 44.27
N GLU A 31 -3.63 -9.10 44.29
CA GLU A 31 -5.09 -9.22 44.26
C GLU A 31 -5.73 -8.65 45.54
N ALA A 32 -5.09 -8.82 46.70
CA ALA A 32 -5.51 -8.24 47.97
C ALA A 32 -5.47 -6.69 47.95
N GLU A 33 -4.53 -6.09 47.23
CA GLU A 33 -4.46 -4.64 46.98
C GLU A 33 -5.44 -4.17 45.86
N GLY A 34 -6.21 -5.08 45.27
CA GLY A 34 -7.16 -4.80 44.19
C GLY A 34 -6.52 -4.73 42.81
N TYR A 35 -5.27 -5.16 42.66
CA TYR A 35 -4.57 -5.23 41.39
C TYR A 35 -4.88 -6.55 40.65
N CYS A 36 -5.59 -6.45 39.53
CA CYS A 36 -5.89 -7.58 38.66
C CYS A 36 -4.88 -7.68 37.52
N TYR A 37 -3.83 -8.50 37.67
CA TYR A 37 -2.81 -8.75 36.65
C TYR A 37 -3.42 -9.14 35.29
N LYS A 38 -4.52 -9.92 35.29
CA LYS A 38 -5.21 -10.35 34.07
C LYS A 38 -5.74 -9.18 33.26
N ASP A 39 -6.21 -8.13 33.91
CA ASP A 39 -6.74 -6.95 33.21
C ASP A 39 -5.63 -6.09 32.64
N GLU A 40 -4.50 -5.96 33.33
CA GLU A 40 -3.34 -5.28 32.74
C GLU A 40 -2.73 -6.04 31.57
N LEU A 41 -2.69 -7.36 31.65
CA LEU A 41 -2.27 -8.20 30.53
C LEU A 41 -3.18 -7.99 29.31
N LYS A 42 -4.50 -7.89 29.50
CA LYS A 42 -5.45 -7.59 28.41
C LYS A 42 -5.19 -6.21 27.81
N LYS A 43 -4.94 -5.19 28.63
CA LYS A 43 -4.63 -3.84 28.13
C LYS A 43 -3.34 -3.84 27.30
N PHE A 44 -2.30 -4.51 27.78
CA PHE A 44 -1.05 -4.66 27.04
C PHE A 44 -1.25 -5.37 25.69
N GLN A 45 -1.97 -6.49 25.69
CA GLN A 45 -2.29 -7.22 24.47
C GLN A 45 -3.09 -6.37 23.46
N LEU A 46 -4.01 -5.53 23.93
CA LEU A 46 -4.78 -4.63 23.09
C LEU A 46 -3.87 -3.62 22.37
N VAL A 47 -2.96 -2.99 23.12
CA VAL A 47 -2.00 -2.02 22.57
C VAL A 47 -1.06 -2.69 21.57
N ALA A 48 -0.58 -3.90 21.88
CA ALA A 48 0.28 -4.67 20.98
C ALA A 48 -0.45 -5.02 19.66
N LYS A 49 -1.71 -5.48 19.75
CA LYS A 49 -2.54 -5.79 18.58
C LYS A 49 -2.81 -4.55 17.72
N GLN A 50 -3.14 -3.43 18.33
CA GLN A 50 -3.40 -2.17 17.62
C GLN A 50 -2.13 -1.66 16.91
N SER A 51 -1.00 -1.65 17.60
CA SER A 51 0.30 -1.25 17.03
C SER A 51 0.69 -2.13 15.84
N SER A 52 0.54 -3.45 15.97
CA SER A 52 0.80 -4.40 14.88
C SER A 52 -0.12 -4.17 13.67
N LEU A 53 -1.40 -3.88 13.89
CA LEU A 53 -2.34 -3.56 12.82
C LEU A 53 -1.94 -2.26 12.10
N GLN A 54 -1.60 -1.21 12.85
CA GLN A 54 -1.17 0.07 12.29
C GLN A 54 0.11 -0.07 11.45
N PHE A 55 1.08 -0.85 11.95
CA PHE A 55 2.31 -1.14 11.21
C PHE A 55 2.02 -1.83 9.87
N ARG A 56 1.16 -2.86 9.86
CA ARG A 56 0.75 -3.57 8.64
C ARG A 56 0.03 -2.64 7.66
N LYS A 57 -0.89 -1.79 8.15
CA LYS A 57 -1.59 -0.79 7.32
C LYS A 57 -0.61 0.17 6.66
N ARG A 58 0.34 0.74 7.40
CA ARG A 58 1.37 1.64 6.85
C ARG A 58 2.21 0.95 5.77
N ARG A 59 2.55 -0.32 5.96
CA ARG A 59 3.29 -1.11 4.95
C ARG A 59 2.47 -1.28 3.66
N LEU A 60 1.17 -1.55 3.78
CA LEU A 60 0.28 -1.65 2.63
C LEU A 60 0.05 -0.29 1.94
N GLU A 61 -0.05 0.80 2.70
CA GLU A 61 -0.16 2.14 2.13
C GLU A 61 1.09 2.52 1.32
N LYS A 62 2.28 2.20 1.82
CA LYS A 62 3.53 2.39 1.07
C LYS A 62 3.55 1.55 -0.21
N ALA A 63 3.15 0.29 -0.14
CA ALA A 63 3.06 -0.57 -1.33
C ALA A 63 2.06 -0.01 -2.35
N LYS A 64 0.90 0.48 -1.89
CA LYS A 64 -0.10 1.15 -2.73
C LYS A 64 0.45 2.41 -3.39
N GLN A 65 1.25 3.21 -2.68
CA GLN A 65 1.90 4.39 -3.25
C GLN A 65 2.93 3.99 -4.32
N GLY A 66 3.76 2.98 -4.06
CA GLY A 66 4.70 2.44 -5.06
C GLY A 66 3.99 1.98 -6.34
N LEU A 67 2.92 1.19 -6.20
CA LEU A 67 2.14 0.74 -7.35
C LEU A 67 1.51 1.90 -8.12
N LYS A 68 1.00 2.93 -7.43
CA LYS A 68 0.47 4.13 -8.11
C LYS A 68 1.56 4.87 -8.90
N SER A 69 2.77 4.94 -8.36
CA SER A 69 3.91 5.55 -9.06
C SER A 69 4.34 4.72 -10.26
N GLU A 70 4.33 3.39 -10.17
CA GLU A 70 4.59 2.49 -11.30
C GLU A 70 3.52 2.64 -12.39
N ILE A 71 2.23 2.63 -12.02
CA ILE A 71 1.14 2.89 -12.97
C ILE A 71 1.31 4.25 -13.64
N ALA A 72 1.64 5.30 -12.89
CA ALA A 72 1.86 6.64 -13.44
C ALA A 72 3.09 6.72 -14.37
N GLN A 73 4.10 5.86 -14.17
CA GLN A 73 5.24 5.73 -15.08
C GLN A 73 4.90 4.87 -16.31
N GLU A 74 4.07 3.85 -16.14
CA GLU A 74 3.60 3.02 -17.26
C GLU A 74 2.66 3.79 -18.19
N SER A 75 1.82 4.68 -17.65
CA SER A 75 0.95 5.59 -18.40
C SER A 75 1.68 6.79 -19.02
N GLN A 76 3.02 6.80 -19.01
CA GLN A 76 3.85 7.78 -19.71
C GLN A 76 3.98 7.49 -21.22
N PHE A 77 3.10 6.65 -21.78
CA PHE A 77 2.90 6.56 -23.24
C PHE A 77 1.97 7.71 -23.65
N SER A 78 2.54 8.71 -24.33
CA SER A 78 1.78 9.80 -24.94
C SER A 78 1.39 9.38 -26.35
N ALA A 79 0.08 9.35 -26.65
CA ALA A 79 -0.42 9.12 -28.00
C ALA A 79 0.22 10.07 -29.01
N LEU A 80 0.42 11.34 -28.63
CA LEU A 80 1.13 12.33 -29.43
C LEU A 80 2.59 11.94 -29.72
N ASP A 81 3.32 11.37 -28.75
CA ASP A 81 4.70 10.96 -28.95
C ASP A 81 4.79 9.73 -29.86
N TRP A 82 3.82 8.82 -29.77
CA TRP A 82 3.71 7.66 -30.66
C TRP A 82 3.36 8.06 -32.10
N ILE A 83 2.37 8.94 -32.29
CA ILE A 83 1.99 9.50 -33.61
C ILE A 83 3.19 10.23 -34.23
N LYS A 84 3.89 11.07 -33.46
CA LYS A 84 5.10 11.78 -33.91
C LYS A 84 6.23 10.83 -34.31
N LYS A 85 6.47 9.74 -33.56
CA LYS A 85 7.48 8.73 -33.91
C LYS A 85 7.18 8.08 -35.27
N LYS A 86 5.91 7.86 -35.59
CA LYS A 86 5.48 7.31 -36.88
C LYS A 86 5.46 8.32 -38.03
N GLY A 87 5.52 9.62 -37.72
CA GLY A 87 5.47 10.68 -38.74
C GLY A 87 4.11 10.78 -39.44
N LEU A 88 3.04 10.33 -38.77
CA LEU A 88 1.67 10.37 -39.27
C LEU A 88 0.88 11.50 -38.57
N ASP A 89 -0.26 11.88 -39.15
CA ASP A 89 -1.28 12.63 -38.41
C ASP A 89 -2.15 11.67 -37.57
N ALA A 90 -2.96 12.19 -36.65
CA ALA A 90 -3.75 11.36 -35.76
C ALA A 90 -4.76 10.48 -36.50
N HIS A 91 -5.26 10.96 -37.64
CA HIS A 91 -6.26 10.26 -38.44
C HIS A 91 -5.65 9.05 -39.17
N ASP A 92 -4.52 9.25 -39.85
CA ASP A 92 -3.78 8.19 -40.53
C ASP A 92 -3.26 7.15 -39.53
N ALA A 93 -2.82 7.60 -38.35
CA ALA A 93 -2.38 6.71 -37.29
C ALA A 93 -3.53 5.81 -36.78
N LEU A 94 -4.74 6.36 -36.61
CA LEU A 94 -5.93 5.60 -36.24
C LEU A 94 -6.33 4.57 -37.31
N ILE A 95 -6.24 4.95 -38.59
CA ILE A 95 -6.46 4.05 -39.72
C ILE A 95 -5.43 2.91 -39.73
N GLU A 96 -4.17 3.21 -39.45
CA GLU A 96 -3.11 2.21 -39.40
C GLU A 96 -3.35 1.21 -38.25
N LEU A 97 -3.81 1.67 -37.09
CA LEU A 97 -4.17 0.81 -35.95
C LEU A 97 -5.33 -0.15 -36.27
N MET A 98 -6.34 0.32 -37.02
CA MET A 98 -7.43 -0.54 -37.50
C MET A 98 -6.94 -1.55 -38.53
N LYS A 99 -6.02 -1.16 -39.42
CA LYS A 99 -5.46 -2.06 -40.45
C LYS A 99 -4.48 -3.09 -39.89
N SER A 100 -3.73 -2.74 -38.85
CA SER A 100 -2.74 -3.64 -38.24
C SER A 100 -3.36 -4.77 -37.42
N GLY A 101 -4.67 -4.70 -37.14
CA GLY A 101 -5.38 -5.68 -36.33
C GLY A 101 -5.05 -5.60 -34.84
N GLN A 102 -4.38 -4.53 -34.38
CA GLN A 102 -4.18 -4.27 -32.95
C GLN A 102 -5.49 -3.94 -32.24
N VAL A 103 -6.44 -3.34 -32.97
CA VAL A 103 -7.76 -2.99 -32.49
C VAL A 103 -8.76 -4.14 -32.77
N PRO A 104 -9.71 -4.45 -31.86
CA PRO A 104 -10.75 -5.44 -32.12
C PRO A 104 -11.52 -5.15 -33.42
N ASN A 105 -11.74 -6.17 -34.26
CA ASN A 105 -12.48 -6.03 -35.52
C ASN A 105 -13.92 -5.51 -35.33
N ASP A 106 -14.47 -5.67 -34.13
CA ASP A 106 -15.81 -5.18 -33.76
C ASP A 106 -15.81 -3.71 -33.35
N MET A 107 -14.64 -3.07 -33.24
CA MET A 107 -14.55 -1.63 -32.98
C MET A 107 -15.03 -0.87 -34.21
N THR A 108 -16.25 -0.36 -34.12
CA THR A 108 -16.82 0.54 -35.12
C THR A 108 -16.64 1.97 -34.61
N ILE A 109 -15.89 2.79 -35.33
CA ILE A 109 -15.85 4.23 -35.09
C ILE A 109 -17.23 4.79 -35.48
N ALA A 110 -18.02 5.16 -34.48
CA ALA A 110 -19.33 5.73 -34.70
C ALA A 110 -19.20 7.19 -35.16
N PHE A 111 -19.17 7.40 -36.48
CA PHE A 111 -19.24 8.74 -37.06
C PHE A 111 -20.59 9.38 -36.69
N ARG A 112 -20.55 10.46 -35.90
CA ARG A 112 -21.75 11.26 -35.62
C ARG A 112 -22.12 12.06 -36.88
N GLU A 113 -23.22 11.65 -37.51
CA GLU A 113 -23.98 12.42 -38.50
C GLU A 113 -23.14 13.22 -39.53
N GLY A 114 -22.43 12.50 -40.40
CA GLY A 114 -21.84 13.09 -41.62
C GLY A 114 -20.69 14.07 -41.40
N LYS A 115 -20.09 14.10 -40.21
CA LYS A 115 -18.85 14.83 -39.94
C LYS A 115 -17.65 13.88 -39.97
N GLU A 116 -16.60 14.29 -40.67
CA GLU A 116 -15.27 13.65 -40.58
C GLU A 116 -14.77 13.76 -39.13
N VAL A 117 -14.10 12.71 -38.65
CA VAL A 117 -13.47 12.69 -37.32
C VAL A 117 -12.40 13.77 -37.30
N THR A 118 -12.49 14.70 -36.36
CA THR A 118 -11.47 15.76 -36.25
C THR A 118 -10.16 15.18 -35.75
N GLU A 119 -9.07 15.91 -35.95
CA GLU A 119 -7.75 15.48 -35.47
C GLU A 119 -7.72 15.36 -33.94
N GLU A 120 -8.47 16.21 -33.21
CA GLU A 120 -8.60 16.08 -31.76
C GLU A 120 -9.40 14.84 -31.34
N GLU A 121 -10.47 14.51 -32.06
CA GLU A 121 -11.26 13.31 -31.81
C GLU A 121 -10.45 12.04 -32.10
N ALA A 122 -9.70 12.02 -33.21
CA ALA A 122 -8.80 10.91 -33.54
C ALA A 122 -7.72 10.73 -32.46
N LEU A 123 -7.14 11.84 -31.97
CA LEU A 123 -6.16 11.80 -30.90
C LEU A 123 -6.75 11.24 -29.61
N SER A 124 -7.93 11.71 -29.20
CA SER A 124 -8.62 11.22 -28.00
C SER A 124 -8.92 9.72 -28.09
N ILE A 125 -9.33 9.23 -29.26
CA ILE A 125 -9.57 7.80 -29.48
C ILE A 125 -8.26 7.01 -29.32
N ILE A 126 -7.14 7.52 -29.85
CA ILE A 126 -5.84 6.85 -29.70
C ILE A 126 -5.39 6.86 -28.23
N GLU A 127 -5.60 7.95 -27.49
CA GLU A 127 -5.32 8.03 -26.05
C GLU A 127 -6.12 6.99 -25.26
N ASP A 128 -7.42 6.85 -25.53
CA ASP A 128 -8.27 5.84 -24.91
C ASP A 128 -7.78 4.42 -25.23
N LEU A 129 -7.37 4.16 -26.49
CA LEU A 129 -6.84 2.85 -26.92
C LEU A 129 -5.51 2.50 -26.24
N VAL A 130 -4.68 3.50 -25.94
CA VAL A 130 -3.45 3.34 -25.16
C VAL A 130 -3.78 3.04 -23.70
N GLU A 131 -4.71 3.79 -23.10
CA GLU A 131 -5.12 3.59 -21.71
C GLU A 131 -5.72 2.20 -21.49
N LEU A 132 -6.46 1.70 -22.49
CA LEU A 132 -7.00 0.33 -22.50
C LEU A 132 -5.94 -0.75 -22.76
N GLY A 133 -4.68 -0.37 -23.04
CA GLY A 133 -3.57 -1.30 -23.30
C GLY A 133 -3.66 -2.03 -24.64
N VAL A 134 -4.50 -1.55 -25.56
CA VAL A 134 -4.70 -2.12 -26.91
C VAL A 134 -3.52 -1.75 -27.81
N VAL A 135 -3.05 -0.51 -27.69
CA VAL A 135 -1.87 0.00 -28.39
C VAL A 135 -0.70 -0.04 -27.43
N THR A 136 0.32 -0.83 -27.76
CA THR A 136 1.57 -0.93 -27.00
C THR A 136 2.73 -0.52 -27.89
N ASP A 137 3.71 0.20 -27.35
CA ASP A 137 4.94 0.51 -28.08
C ASP A 137 5.60 -0.83 -28.45
N ASP A 138 5.68 -1.17 -29.75
CA ASP A 138 6.21 -2.44 -30.21
C ASP A 138 7.70 -2.62 -29.80
N GLU A 139 8.40 -1.54 -29.43
CA GLU A 139 9.75 -1.59 -28.85
C GLU A 139 9.81 -2.15 -27.42
N ARG A 140 8.67 -2.33 -26.72
CA ARG A 140 8.64 -2.94 -25.38
C ARG A 140 8.69 -4.47 -25.40
N LYS A 141 8.52 -5.13 -26.56
CA LYS A 141 8.50 -6.59 -26.65
C LYS A 141 9.88 -7.25 -26.62
N ASP A 142 10.97 -6.50 -26.82
CA ASP A 142 12.33 -7.04 -26.94
C ASP A 142 13.20 -6.93 -25.67
N LYS A 143 12.62 -6.60 -24.51
CA LYS A 143 13.35 -6.58 -23.22
C LYS A 143 12.79 -7.57 -22.19
N LYS A 144 12.65 -8.84 -22.58
CA LYS A 144 12.50 -9.96 -21.64
C LYS A 144 13.73 -10.85 -21.64
#